data_AF-Q23K56-F1
#
_entry.id   AF-Q23K56-F1
#
_cell.length_a   1.000
_cell.length_b   1.000
_cell.length_c   1.000
_cell.angle_alpha   90.00
_cell.angle_beta   90.00
_cell.angle_gamma   90.00
#
_symmetry.space_group_name_H-M   'P 1'
#
loop_
_entity.id
_entity.type
_entity.pdbx_description
1 polymer ?
#
loop_
_entity_poly.entity_id
_entity_poly.type
_entity_poly.pdbx_seq_one_letter_code
_entity_poly.pdbx_strand_id
1 'polypeptide(L)'
;MSHSSQSSSTTQQDTSQTEGSYVLVSTLAQCTIDNLFGCMENLILLAVALVSVAYGFMALRNIMKDRNQILDFWDKVTMYIAFFQVVMAAVFFGFYNSQIWHFSIRTLIFGNSILICQIVFLIQELSDSMKANIDKMIKITFGYLFGLWFFCGFLHKNTPEAPYNCMRMDWMLISGSNFILSCIQAYATVNIIQFIQNQSKPDVGYTEEGIQNYSKDDCENRKVQLPGLLIGVLLPSFLLFIWDYISHTHAEKLIDCNEFYFSSNFFTLIIFVFVKAICYFLGPWSIFFVFYWKNRSYINTVQDNPNKEFFFDRRSELIEKQSF
;
A
#
# COMPACT_ATOMS: atom_id res chain seq x y z
N MET A 1 -65.09 48.49 -33.50
CA MET A 1 -63.65 48.50 -33.16
C MET A 1 -63.39 47.34 -32.19
N SER A 2 -63.39 46.04 -32.53
CA SER A 2 -62.98 45.28 -33.71
C SER A 2 -61.50 45.43 -34.10
N HIS A 3 -60.64 44.67 -33.40
CA HIS A 3 -59.45 43.99 -33.93
C HIS A 3 -59.21 42.77 -33.01
N SER A 4 -59.58 41.56 -33.41
CA SER A 4 -58.76 40.60 -34.19
C SER A 4 -57.46 40.24 -33.46
N SER A 5 -57.45 39.20 -32.64
CA SER A 5 -57.06 37.81 -33.00
C SER A 5 -55.62 37.66 -33.48
N GLN A 6 -54.78 37.01 -32.67
CA GLN A 6 -53.94 35.91 -33.15
C GLN A 6 -53.41 35.08 -31.98
N SER A 7 -53.96 33.87 -31.89
CA SER A 7 -53.38 32.69 -31.31
C SER A 7 -52.14 32.27 -32.10
N SER A 8 -51.05 31.96 -31.41
CA SER A 8 -49.98 31.12 -31.96
C SER A 8 -49.37 30.30 -30.83
N SER A 9 -50.04 29.18 -30.56
CA SER A 9 -49.44 27.95 -30.05
C SER A 9 -48.57 27.36 -31.17
N THR A 10 -47.25 27.29 -30.96
CA THR A 10 -46.38 26.47 -31.80
C THR A 10 -45.24 25.92 -30.96
N THR A 11 -45.45 24.67 -30.53
CA THR A 11 -44.52 23.55 -30.71
C THR A 11 -43.15 23.63 -30.04
N GLN A 12 -43.04 22.84 -28.96
CA GLN A 12 -41.86 22.08 -28.56
C GLN A 12 -40.95 21.70 -29.74
N GLN A 13 -39.72 22.20 -29.70
CA GLN A 13 -38.52 21.47 -30.08
C GLN A 13 -37.54 21.72 -28.92
N ASP A 14 -37.62 20.95 -27.83
CA ASP A 14 -36.79 19.76 -27.61
C ASP A 14 -35.74 19.53 -28.71
N THR A 15 -34.78 20.46 -28.82
CA THR A 15 -33.40 20.08 -29.12
C THR A 15 -32.73 19.64 -27.82
N SER A 16 -33.22 18.51 -27.28
CA SER A 16 -32.38 17.51 -26.65
C SER A 16 -31.42 17.00 -27.73
N GLN A 17 -30.40 17.79 -28.04
CA GLN A 17 -29.18 17.23 -28.60
C GLN A 17 -28.55 16.44 -27.46
N THR A 18 -28.90 15.17 -27.43
CA THR A 18 -28.03 14.05 -27.10
C THR A 18 -26.62 14.32 -27.65
N GLU A 19 -25.84 15.13 -26.94
CA GLU A 19 -24.39 14.94 -26.90
C GLU A 19 -24.21 13.57 -26.26
N GLY A 20 -24.05 12.60 -27.15
CA GLY A 20 -23.81 11.21 -26.81
C GLY A 20 -22.79 11.16 -25.68
N SER A 21 -23.21 10.56 -24.58
CA SER A 21 -22.29 9.95 -23.64
C SER A 21 -21.48 8.92 -24.42
N TYR A 22 -20.41 9.38 -25.09
CA TYR A 22 -19.35 8.53 -25.56
C TYR A 22 -18.64 8.05 -24.32
N VAL A 23 -19.18 6.96 -23.78
CA VAL A 23 -18.53 6.10 -22.82
C VAL A 23 -17.27 5.58 -23.51
N LEU A 24 -16.18 6.32 -23.39
CA LEU A 24 -14.89 5.88 -23.87
C LEU A 24 -14.31 4.93 -22.81
N VAL A 25 -14.72 3.66 -22.93
CA VAL A 25 -14.13 2.51 -22.25
C VAL A 25 -12.68 2.39 -22.72
N SER A 26 -11.81 3.20 -22.12
CA SER A 26 -10.40 3.35 -22.48
C SER A 26 -9.62 2.09 -22.09
N THR A 27 -9.69 1.09 -22.96
CA THR A 27 -8.69 0.02 -23.04
C THR A 27 -7.35 0.62 -23.46
N LEU A 28 -6.26 -0.13 -23.26
CA LEU A 28 -5.02 0.05 -24.01
C LEU A 28 -5.24 0.12 -25.55
N ALA A 29 -6.41 -0.34 -26.04
CA ALA A 29 -6.81 -0.27 -27.43
C ALA A 29 -7.46 1.08 -27.86
N GLN A 30 -7.61 2.05 -26.95
CA GLN A 30 -8.16 3.39 -27.24
C GLN A 30 -7.18 4.51 -26.90
N CYS A 31 -5.89 4.33 -27.19
CA CYS A 31 -4.94 5.45 -27.19
C CYS A 31 -5.22 6.35 -28.39
N THR A 32 -6.06 7.37 -28.20
CA THR A 32 -6.28 8.43 -29.19
C THR A 32 -5.21 9.51 -29.05
N ILE A 33 -5.01 10.30 -30.12
CA ILE A 33 -4.03 11.41 -30.13
C ILE A 33 -4.34 12.41 -29.00
N ASP A 34 -5.63 12.62 -28.69
CA ASP A 34 -6.09 13.56 -27.66
C ASP A 34 -5.78 13.09 -26.22
N ASN A 35 -5.40 11.82 -26.01
CA ASN A 35 -5.06 11.27 -24.69
C ASN A 35 -3.71 10.52 -24.68
N LEU A 36 -2.76 10.98 -25.51
CA LEU A 36 -1.46 10.35 -25.66
C LEU A 36 -0.69 10.27 -24.34
N PHE A 37 -0.67 11.36 -23.55
CA PHE A 37 0.08 11.40 -22.29
C PHE A 37 -0.53 10.47 -21.24
N GLY A 38 -1.85 10.48 -21.04
CA GLY A 38 -2.53 9.54 -20.14
C GLY A 38 -2.34 8.07 -20.53
N CYS A 39 -2.29 7.77 -21.84
CA CYS A 39 -1.96 6.44 -22.34
C CYS A 39 -0.52 6.03 -21.99
N MET A 40 0.45 6.92 -22.24
CA MET A 40 1.86 6.70 -21.90
C MET A 40 2.07 6.50 -20.39
N GLU A 41 1.35 7.27 -19.57
CA GLU A 41 1.35 7.15 -18.12
C GLU A 41 0.95 5.74 -17.67
N ASN A 42 -0.19 5.24 -18.17
CA ASN A 42 -0.69 3.90 -17.85
C ASN A 42 0.24 2.80 -18.37
N LEU A 43 0.83 2.97 -19.57
CA LEU A 43 1.79 2.01 -20.13
C LEU A 43 3.06 1.91 -19.28
N ILE A 44 3.61 3.05 -18.83
CA ILE A 44 4.79 3.09 -17.95
C ILE A 44 4.44 2.43 -16.62
N LEU A 45 3.31 2.79 -15.99
CA LEU A 45 2.89 2.23 -14.71
C LEU A 45 2.57 0.74 -14.80
N LEU A 46 2.00 0.27 -15.92
CA LEU A 46 1.80 -1.14 -16.19
C LEU A 46 3.13 -1.88 -16.31
N ALA A 47 4.11 -1.33 -17.04
CA ALA A 47 5.44 -1.93 -17.14
C ALA A 47 6.10 -2.04 -15.76
N VAL A 48 6.03 -0.98 -14.94
CA VAL A 48 6.50 -0.99 -13.55
C VAL A 48 5.78 -2.04 -12.72
N ALA A 49 4.45 -2.17 -12.86
CA ALA A 49 3.66 -3.17 -12.17
C ALA A 49 4.07 -4.60 -12.58
N LEU A 50 4.24 -4.88 -13.87
CA LEU A 50 4.65 -6.19 -14.38
C LEU A 50 6.04 -6.61 -13.89
N VAL A 51 7.01 -5.68 -13.92
CA VAL A 51 8.34 -5.91 -13.35
C VAL A 51 8.23 -6.23 -11.85
N SER A 52 7.38 -5.49 -11.14
CA SER A 52 7.13 -5.69 -9.71
C SER A 52 6.43 -7.03 -9.42
N VAL A 53 5.49 -7.47 -10.27
CA VAL A 53 4.85 -8.80 -10.17
C VAL A 53 5.90 -9.89 -10.38
N ALA A 54 6.73 -9.77 -11.41
CA ALA A 54 7.79 -10.74 -11.68
C ALA A 54 8.77 -10.85 -10.49
N TYR A 55 9.17 -9.70 -9.94
CA TYR A 55 10.04 -9.65 -8.76
C TYR A 55 9.37 -10.23 -7.50
N GLY A 56 8.12 -9.84 -7.22
CA GLY A 56 7.34 -10.36 -6.10
C GLY A 56 7.10 -11.86 -6.20
N PHE A 57 6.86 -12.38 -7.41
CA PHE A 57 6.72 -13.81 -7.65
C PHE A 57 8.03 -14.57 -7.37
N MET A 58 9.18 -14.03 -7.81
CA MET A 58 10.49 -14.59 -7.49
C MET A 58 10.74 -14.62 -5.97
N ALA A 59 10.41 -13.52 -5.27
CA ALA A 59 10.54 -13.42 -3.82
C ALA A 59 9.66 -14.44 -3.09
N LEU A 60 8.37 -14.51 -3.43
CA LEU A 60 7.42 -15.46 -2.84
C LEU A 60 7.83 -16.91 -3.09
N ARG A 61 8.25 -17.25 -4.31
CA ARG A 61 8.68 -18.61 -4.64
C ARG A 61 9.85 -19.06 -3.77
N ASN A 62 10.80 -18.17 -3.51
CA ASN A 62 11.96 -18.49 -2.69
C ASN A 62 11.61 -18.62 -1.21
N ILE A 63 10.70 -17.78 -0.71
CA ILE A 63 10.25 -17.80 0.69
C ILE A 63 9.31 -18.98 0.98
N MET A 64 8.44 -19.38 0.06
CA MET A 64 7.62 -20.59 0.23
C MET A 64 8.46 -21.86 0.32
N LYS A 65 9.67 -21.85 -0.24
CA LYS A 65 10.63 -22.96 -0.15
C LYS A 65 11.48 -22.91 1.12
N ASP A 66 11.40 -21.84 1.89
CA ASP A 66 12.17 -21.69 3.13
C ASP A 66 11.63 -22.65 4.20
N ARG A 67 12.44 -23.67 4.54
CA ARG A 67 12.14 -24.67 5.56
C ARG A 67 12.46 -24.19 6.98
N ASN A 68 13.31 -23.17 7.11
CA ASN A 68 13.85 -22.73 8.40
C ASN A 68 12.95 -21.75 9.14
N GLN A 69 11.80 -21.38 8.55
CA GLN A 69 10.86 -20.41 9.12
C GLN A 69 11.54 -19.09 9.49
N ILE A 70 12.46 -18.60 8.64
CA ILE A 70 13.19 -17.33 8.90
C ILE A 70 12.21 -16.16 9.05
N LEU A 71 11.10 -16.21 8.32
CA LEU A 71 10.02 -15.25 8.38
C LEU A 71 8.88 -15.78 9.25
N ASP A 72 8.42 -14.91 10.16
CA ASP A 72 7.26 -15.16 10.99
C ASP A 72 5.98 -15.25 10.14
N PHE A 73 4.92 -15.81 10.72
CA PHE A 73 3.62 -15.92 10.06
C PHE A 73 3.14 -14.56 9.53
N TRP A 74 3.23 -13.51 10.36
CA TRP A 74 2.77 -12.16 9.99
C TRP A 74 3.60 -11.53 8.87
N ASP A 75 4.90 -11.80 8.79
CA ASP A 75 5.76 -11.32 7.71
C ASP A 75 5.35 -11.98 6.38
N LYS A 76 5.07 -13.29 6.39
CA LYS A 76 4.59 -14.02 5.22
C LYS A 76 3.24 -13.50 4.75
N VAL A 77 2.30 -13.28 5.68
CA VAL A 77 0.98 -12.68 5.35
C VAL A 77 1.17 -11.29 4.73
N THR A 78 2.02 -10.45 5.31
CA THR A 78 2.33 -9.10 4.78
C THR A 78 2.91 -9.18 3.36
N MET A 79 3.80 -10.13 3.11
CA MET A 79 4.34 -10.37 1.76
C MET A 79 3.28 -10.83 0.75
N TYR A 80 2.35 -11.70 1.15
CA TYR A 80 1.26 -12.11 0.26
C TYR A 80 0.34 -10.94 -0.08
N ILE A 81 -0.05 -10.13 0.90
CA ILE A 81 -0.89 -8.94 0.66
C ILE A 81 -0.15 -7.94 -0.23
N ALA A 82 1.14 -7.68 0.00
CA ALA A 82 1.97 -6.84 -0.86
C ALA A 82 2.03 -7.36 -2.31
N PHE A 83 2.16 -8.68 -2.51
CA PHE A 83 2.12 -9.27 -3.85
C PHE A 83 0.75 -9.10 -4.51
N PHE A 84 -0.34 -9.39 -3.80
CA PHE A 84 -1.69 -9.15 -4.30
C PHE A 84 -1.92 -7.68 -4.65
N GLN A 85 -1.40 -6.74 -3.86
CA GLN A 85 -1.48 -5.32 -4.15
C GLN A 85 -0.83 -4.98 -5.50
N VAL A 86 0.35 -5.51 -5.79
CA VAL A 86 1.06 -5.28 -7.06
C VAL A 86 0.35 -5.95 -8.24
N VAL A 87 -0.17 -7.16 -8.05
CA VAL A 87 -1.00 -7.84 -9.07
C VAL A 87 -2.25 -7.02 -9.38
N MET A 88 -2.94 -6.53 -8.35
CA MET A 88 -4.12 -5.68 -8.53
C MET A 88 -3.75 -4.36 -9.21
N ALA A 89 -2.59 -3.77 -8.91
CA ALA A 89 -2.09 -2.60 -9.64
C ALA A 89 -1.83 -2.90 -11.12
N ALA A 90 -1.26 -4.07 -11.46
CA ALA A 90 -1.10 -4.48 -12.85
C ALA A 90 -2.46 -4.66 -13.55
N VAL A 91 -3.45 -5.24 -12.86
CA VAL A 91 -4.83 -5.36 -13.38
C VAL A 91 -5.47 -3.99 -13.56
N PHE A 92 -5.29 -3.06 -12.62
CA PHE A 92 -5.83 -1.71 -12.71
C PHE A 92 -5.24 -0.93 -13.89
N PHE A 93 -3.91 -0.97 -14.08
CA PHE A 93 -3.27 -0.28 -15.20
C PHE A 93 -3.45 -1.01 -16.55
N GLY A 94 -3.72 -2.32 -16.55
CA GLY A 94 -3.88 -3.13 -17.77
C GLY A 94 -5.33 -3.33 -18.24
N PHE A 95 -6.27 -3.45 -17.32
CA PHE A 95 -7.68 -3.81 -17.54
C PHE A 95 -8.61 -2.78 -16.92
N TYR A 96 -8.41 -1.51 -17.29
CA TYR A 96 -9.25 -0.36 -16.95
C TYR A 96 -9.01 0.23 -15.57
N ASN A 97 -9.03 1.57 -15.55
CA ASN A 97 -9.07 2.40 -14.34
C ASN A 97 -10.41 2.28 -13.60
N SER A 98 -10.92 1.05 -13.38
CA SER A 98 -12.19 0.85 -12.69
C SER A 98 -12.06 1.24 -11.22
N GLN A 99 -13.10 1.92 -10.71
CA GLN A 99 -13.16 2.33 -9.31
C GLN A 99 -12.99 1.15 -8.35
N ILE A 100 -13.51 -0.05 -8.68
CA ILE A 100 -13.43 -1.20 -7.78
C ILE A 100 -12.00 -1.71 -7.60
N TRP A 101 -11.20 -1.68 -8.67
CA TRP A 101 -9.79 -2.08 -8.61
C TRP A 101 -8.97 -1.05 -7.84
N HIS A 102 -9.16 0.24 -8.14
CA HIS A 102 -8.52 1.33 -7.43
C HIS A 102 -8.82 1.27 -5.93
N PHE A 103 -10.09 1.08 -5.58
CA PHE A 103 -10.53 0.97 -4.20
C PHE A 103 -9.90 -0.25 -3.52
N SER A 104 -9.92 -1.41 -4.17
CA SER A 104 -9.32 -2.64 -3.65
C SER A 104 -7.81 -2.48 -3.40
N ILE A 105 -7.09 -1.81 -4.30
CA ILE A 105 -5.66 -1.52 -4.10
C ILE A 105 -5.45 -0.66 -2.85
N ARG A 106 -6.24 0.40 -2.66
CA ARG A 106 -6.15 1.25 -1.47
C ARG A 106 -6.50 0.51 -0.19
N THR A 107 -7.47 -0.38 -0.23
CA THR A 107 -7.80 -1.28 0.88
C THR A 107 -6.61 -2.18 1.23
N LEU A 108 -5.93 -2.76 0.23
CA LEU A 108 -4.73 -3.58 0.45
C LEU A 108 -3.56 -2.76 1.01
N ILE A 109 -3.36 -1.52 0.55
CA ILE A 109 -2.37 -0.59 1.12
C ILE A 109 -2.64 -0.36 2.62
N PHE A 110 -3.89 -0.09 2.98
CA PHE A 110 -4.26 0.11 4.37
C PHE A 110 -4.12 -1.19 5.18
N GLY A 111 -4.51 -2.33 4.61
CA GLY A 111 -4.30 -3.65 5.22
C GLY A 111 -2.82 -3.94 5.51
N ASN A 112 -1.93 -3.66 4.56
CA ASN A 112 -0.48 -3.76 4.76
C ASN A 112 0.01 -2.85 5.89
N SER A 113 -0.52 -1.64 5.99
CA SER A 113 -0.15 -0.71 7.07
C SER A 113 -0.59 -1.23 8.45
N ILE A 114 -1.76 -1.88 8.54
CA ILE A 114 -2.21 -2.55 9.78
C ILE A 114 -1.27 -3.69 10.16
N LEU A 115 -0.87 -4.54 9.20
CA LEU A 115 0.03 -5.65 9.47
C LEU A 115 1.43 -5.20 9.87
N ILE A 116 1.98 -4.17 9.21
CA ILE A 116 3.28 -3.61 9.59
C ILE A 116 3.19 -3.01 10.98
N CYS A 117 2.09 -2.33 11.31
CA CYS A 117 1.85 -1.83 12.67
C CYS A 117 1.84 -2.98 13.70
N GLN A 118 1.22 -4.13 13.36
CA GLN A 118 1.26 -5.32 14.20
C GLN A 118 2.68 -5.86 14.40
N ILE A 119 3.48 -5.96 13.33
CA ILE A 119 4.88 -6.40 13.40
C ILE A 119 5.68 -5.48 14.31
N VAL A 120 5.54 -4.16 14.15
CA VAL A 120 6.20 -3.16 15.00
C VAL A 120 5.83 -3.35 16.48
N PHE A 121 4.56 -3.56 16.80
CA PHE A 121 4.13 -3.76 18.18
C PHE A 121 4.57 -5.10 18.79
N LEU A 122 4.65 -6.17 17.98
CA LEU A 122 5.17 -7.45 18.44
C LEU A 122 6.65 -7.35 18.84
N ILE A 123 7.43 -6.50 18.14
CA ILE A 123 8.84 -6.24 18.45
C ILE A 123 9.00 -5.49 19.78
N GLN A 124 8.02 -4.68 20.19
CA GLN A 124 8.13 -3.82 21.37
C GLN A 124 8.00 -4.59 22.71
N GLU A 125 7.87 -5.92 22.69
CA GLU A 125 7.74 -6.79 23.89
C GLU A 125 6.75 -6.23 24.93
N LEU A 126 5.60 -5.76 24.43
CA LEU A 126 4.56 -5.18 25.26
C LEU A 126 4.03 -6.20 26.28
N SER A 127 3.56 -5.70 27.43
CA SER A 127 2.91 -6.53 28.44
C SER A 127 1.74 -7.32 27.83
N ASP A 128 1.44 -8.50 28.37
CA ASP A 128 0.41 -9.38 27.79
C ASP A 128 -0.98 -8.71 27.72
N SER A 129 -1.28 -7.80 28.66
CA SER A 129 -2.49 -6.99 28.63
C SER A 129 -2.50 -5.99 27.47
N MET A 130 -1.36 -5.38 27.14
CA MET A 130 -1.23 -4.49 25.99
C MET A 130 -1.27 -5.26 24.66
N LYS A 131 -0.65 -6.43 24.58
CA LYS A 131 -0.72 -7.31 23.40
C LYS A 131 -2.16 -7.70 23.08
N ALA A 132 -2.94 -8.15 24.07
CA ALA A 132 -4.34 -8.50 23.89
C ALA A 132 -5.20 -7.31 23.39
N ASN A 133 -4.93 -6.11 23.91
CA ASN A 133 -5.62 -4.89 23.48
C ASN A 133 -5.26 -4.52 22.04
N ILE A 134 -3.99 -4.65 21.64
CA ILE A 134 -3.53 -4.37 20.28
C ILE A 134 -4.14 -5.35 19.28
N ASP A 135 -4.15 -6.64 19.59
CA ASP A 135 -4.80 -7.64 18.75
C ASP A 135 -6.29 -7.35 18.56
N LYS A 136 -6.98 -6.91 19.62
CA LYS A 136 -8.38 -6.48 19.54
C LYS A 136 -8.54 -5.25 18.65
N MET A 137 -7.67 -4.25 18.80
CA MET A 137 -7.69 -3.04 17.97
C MET A 137 -7.43 -3.37 16.49
N ILE A 138 -6.46 -4.23 16.19
CA ILE A 138 -6.15 -4.68 14.84
C ILE A 138 -7.36 -5.38 14.21
N LYS A 139 -8.01 -6.30 14.93
CA LYS A 139 -9.23 -6.99 14.44
C LYS A 139 -10.36 -6.00 14.15
N ILE A 140 -10.56 -5.00 15.02
CA ILE A 140 -11.54 -3.93 14.81
C ILE A 140 -11.18 -3.13 13.55
N THR A 141 -9.92 -2.74 13.38
CA THR A 141 -9.46 -1.98 12.20
C THR A 141 -9.62 -2.78 10.92
N PHE A 142 -9.34 -4.09 10.92
CA PHE A 142 -9.62 -4.97 9.78
C PHE A 142 -11.13 -5.09 9.49
N GLY A 143 -11.97 -5.18 10.54
CA GLY A 143 -13.42 -5.15 10.39
C GLY A 143 -13.93 -3.85 9.77
N TYR A 144 -13.39 -2.71 10.22
CA TYR A 144 -13.65 -1.39 9.65
C TYR A 144 -13.21 -1.32 8.17
N LEU A 145 -12.00 -1.80 7.86
CA LEU A 145 -11.47 -1.83 6.51
C LEU A 145 -12.32 -2.68 5.57
N PHE A 146 -12.74 -3.87 6.02
CA PHE A 146 -13.65 -4.74 5.27
C PHE A 146 -15.01 -4.08 5.06
N GLY A 147 -15.55 -3.41 6.09
CA GLY A 147 -16.76 -2.63 5.99
C GLY A 147 -16.64 -1.54 4.92
N LEU A 148 -15.61 -0.71 4.98
CA LEU A 148 -15.36 0.31 3.96
C LEU A 148 -15.26 -0.30 2.55
N TRP A 149 -14.54 -1.40 2.39
CA TRP A 149 -14.45 -2.09 1.11
C TRP A 149 -15.76 -2.63 0.58
N PHE A 150 -16.57 -3.25 1.44
CA PHE A 150 -17.87 -3.76 1.04
C PHE A 150 -18.84 -2.61 0.71
N PHE A 151 -18.95 -1.60 1.57
CA PHE A 151 -19.92 -0.51 1.41
C PHE A 151 -19.53 0.47 0.30
N CYS A 152 -18.27 0.88 0.20
CA CYS A 152 -17.82 1.84 -0.81
C CYS A 152 -17.45 1.17 -2.14
N GLY A 153 -16.96 -0.07 -2.12
CA GLY A 153 -16.60 -0.81 -3.33
C GLY A 153 -17.78 -1.46 -4.07
N PHE A 154 -18.69 -2.12 -3.34
CA PHE A 154 -19.78 -2.89 -3.97
C PHE A 154 -21.11 -2.16 -4.06
N LEU A 155 -21.55 -1.49 -2.99
CA LEU A 155 -22.91 -0.92 -2.93
C LEU A 155 -23.04 0.41 -3.68
N HIS A 156 -21.92 1.07 -3.94
CA HIS A 156 -21.85 2.39 -4.57
C HIS A 156 -21.76 2.37 -6.11
N LYS A 157 -22.13 1.24 -6.73
CA LYS A 157 -22.08 0.97 -8.18
C LYS A 157 -22.97 1.88 -9.05
N ASN A 158 -23.83 2.70 -8.43
CA ASN A 158 -24.86 3.49 -9.11
C ASN A 158 -24.45 4.92 -9.49
N THR A 159 -23.19 5.33 -9.27
CA THR A 159 -22.68 6.61 -9.81
C THR A 159 -22.00 6.37 -11.15
N PRO A 160 -22.27 7.19 -12.19
CA PRO A 160 -21.77 6.96 -13.55
C PRO A 160 -20.25 6.80 -13.60
N GLU A 161 -19.83 6.01 -14.59
CA GLU A 161 -18.61 5.20 -14.76
C GLU A 161 -17.26 5.94 -14.81
N ALA A 162 -17.12 7.08 -14.14
CA ALA A 162 -15.86 7.79 -14.08
C ALA A 162 -14.84 7.00 -13.23
N PRO A 163 -13.59 6.82 -13.70
CA PRO A 163 -12.55 6.10 -12.96
C PRO A 163 -12.21 6.74 -11.61
N TYR A 164 -12.43 8.06 -11.49
CA TYR A 164 -12.22 8.86 -10.29
C TYR A 164 -13.43 9.75 -10.03
N ASN A 165 -13.85 9.84 -8.77
CA ASN A 165 -14.86 10.79 -8.33
C ASN A 165 -14.34 11.52 -7.10
N CYS A 166 -13.68 12.65 -7.34
CA CYS A 166 -13.01 13.49 -6.36
C CYS A 166 -13.97 14.08 -5.33
N MET A 167 -15.25 14.24 -5.70
CA MET A 167 -16.27 14.77 -4.80
C MET A 167 -16.67 13.77 -3.70
N ARG A 168 -16.24 12.50 -3.79
CA ARG A 168 -16.58 11.52 -2.76
C ARG A 168 -15.64 11.59 -1.57
N MET A 169 -16.26 11.55 -0.40
CA MET A 169 -15.58 11.57 0.89
C MET A 169 -14.92 10.22 1.25
N ASP A 170 -15.34 9.12 0.62
CA ASP A 170 -14.83 7.76 0.89
C ASP A 170 -13.33 7.63 0.62
N TRP A 171 -12.84 8.21 -0.47
CA TRP A 171 -11.41 8.24 -0.80
C TRP A 171 -10.59 8.95 0.28
N MET A 172 -11.05 10.13 0.70
CA MET A 172 -10.41 10.94 1.74
C MET A 172 -10.46 10.25 3.11
N LEU A 173 -11.55 9.54 3.43
CA LEU A 173 -11.67 8.78 4.67
C LEU A 173 -10.65 7.63 4.73
N ILE A 174 -10.44 6.91 3.63
CA ILE A 174 -9.47 5.80 3.56
C ILE A 174 -8.04 6.33 3.63
N SER A 175 -7.69 7.30 2.80
CA SER A 175 -6.33 7.85 2.78
C SER A 175 -6.00 8.59 4.08
N GLY A 176 -6.95 9.33 4.64
CA GLY A 176 -6.82 9.98 5.94
C GLY A 176 -6.65 8.98 7.09
N SER A 177 -7.48 7.94 7.15
CA SER A 177 -7.35 6.89 8.17
C SER A 177 -6.00 6.16 8.07
N ASN A 178 -5.58 5.86 6.84
CA ASN A 178 -4.30 5.21 6.59
C ASN A 178 -3.11 6.11 6.96
N PHE A 179 -3.20 7.41 6.69
CA PHE A 179 -2.19 8.39 7.11
C PHE A 179 -2.10 8.51 8.63
N ILE A 180 -3.22 8.59 9.34
CA ILE A 180 -3.25 8.60 10.82
C ILE A 180 -2.58 7.34 11.38
N LEU A 181 -2.93 6.16 10.85
CA LEU A 181 -2.29 4.90 11.27
C LEU A 181 -0.78 4.92 10.99
N SER A 182 -0.38 5.43 9.83
CA SER A 182 1.04 5.56 9.46
C SER A 182 1.81 6.47 10.41
N CYS A 183 1.20 7.56 10.88
CA CYS A 183 1.79 8.44 11.90
C CYS A 183 1.94 7.74 13.26
N ILE A 184 0.94 6.96 13.68
CA ILE A 184 1.02 6.15 14.91
C ILE A 184 2.15 5.11 14.79
N GLN A 185 2.24 4.45 13.64
CA GLN A 185 3.31 3.49 13.34
C GLN A 185 4.68 4.16 13.33
N ALA A 186 4.80 5.37 12.76
CA ALA A 186 6.03 6.15 12.76
C ALA A 186 6.51 6.44 14.17
N TYR A 187 5.60 6.93 15.02
CA TYR A 187 5.88 7.19 16.42
C TYR A 187 6.35 5.94 17.16
N ALA A 188 5.63 4.82 17.03
CA ALA A 188 6.00 3.54 17.65
C ALA A 188 7.38 3.06 17.16
N THR A 189 7.62 3.14 15.84
CA THR A 189 8.88 2.69 15.23
C THR A 189 10.09 3.50 15.72
N VAL A 190 9.96 4.83 15.82
CA VAL A 190 11.03 5.69 16.33
C VAL A 190 11.35 5.35 17.79
N ASN A 191 10.33 5.13 18.62
CA ASN A 191 10.53 4.73 20.02
C ASN A 191 11.28 3.40 20.14
N ILE A 192 10.94 2.42 19.30
CA ILE A 192 11.65 1.12 19.26
C ILE A 192 13.10 1.30 18.83
N ILE A 193 13.37 2.08 17.79
CA ILE A 193 14.74 2.33 17.33
C ILE A 193 15.57 2.98 18.44
N GLN A 194 15.03 3.98 19.14
CA GLN A 194 15.68 4.62 20.28
C GLN A 194 15.94 3.63 21.42
N PHE A 195 14.96 2.77 21.72
CA PHE A 195 15.11 1.72 22.72
C PHE A 195 16.26 0.76 22.37
N ILE A 196 16.29 0.23 21.14
CA ILE A 196 17.36 -0.67 20.69
C ILE A 196 18.72 0.06 20.74
N GLN A 197 18.80 1.35 20.37
CA GLN A 197 20.03 2.13 20.45
C GLN A 197 20.53 2.31 21.89
N ASN A 198 19.63 2.57 22.85
CA ASN A 198 19.99 2.73 24.26
C ASN A 198 20.45 1.42 24.90
N GLN A 199 19.82 0.30 24.51
CA GLN A 199 20.18 -1.07 24.91
C GLN A 199 21.52 -1.55 24.33
N SER A 200 21.92 -1.02 23.17
CA SER A 200 23.19 -1.39 22.50
C SER A 200 24.43 -0.70 23.09
N LYS A 201 24.27 0.15 24.14
CA LYS A 201 25.39 0.86 24.76
C LYS A 201 26.13 -0.07 25.74
N PRO A 202 27.47 -0.20 25.62
CA PRO A 202 28.26 -1.18 26.38
C PRO A 202 28.31 -0.96 27.90
N ASP A 203 27.87 0.20 28.41
CA ASP A 203 27.96 0.57 29.83
C ASP A 203 26.72 0.24 30.67
N VAL A 204 25.64 -0.24 30.05
CA VAL A 204 24.45 -0.69 30.78
C VAL A 204 24.49 -2.21 30.79
N GLY A 205 24.96 -2.79 31.91
CA GLY A 205 24.95 -4.23 32.10
C GLY A 205 23.59 -4.80 31.73
N TYR A 206 23.59 -5.85 30.90
CA TYR A 206 22.39 -6.58 30.48
C TYR A 206 21.58 -6.93 31.73
N THR A 207 20.56 -6.13 32.04
CA THR A 207 19.68 -6.39 33.18
C THR A 207 18.84 -7.62 32.84
N GLU A 208 18.88 -8.61 33.73
CA GLU A 208 18.22 -9.92 33.61
C GLU A 208 16.69 -9.86 33.52
N GLU A 209 16.08 -8.67 33.55
CA GLU A 209 14.64 -8.46 33.46
C GLU A 209 14.29 -7.76 32.15
N GLY A 210 14.14 -8.55 31.08
CA GLY A 210 13.39 -8.11 29.90
C GLY A 210 13.83 -8.71 28.58
N ILE A 211 15.13 -8.84 28.31
CA ILE A 211 15.63 -9.23 26.99
C ILE A 211 16.53 -10.46 27.14
N GLN A 212 15.90 -11.64 27.15
CA GLN A 212 16.64 -12.90 27.09
C GLN A 212 16.71 -13.51 25.68
N ASN A 213 16.11 -12.91 24.63
CA ASN A 213 15.86 -13.68 23.39
C ASN A 213 16.28 -13.08 22.04
N TYR A 214 16.79 -11.84 21.96
CA TYR A 214 17.26 -11.29 20.69
C TYR A 214 18.79 -11.18 20.67
N SER A 215 19.43 -11.81 19.68
CA SER A 215 20.87 -11.67 19.48
C SER A 215 21.20 -10.22 19.09
N LYS A 216 22.44 -9.80 19.37
CA LYS A 216 22.91 -8.46 18.98
C LYS A 216 22.75 -8.23 17.46
N ASP A 217 22.97 -9.27 16.66
CA ASP A 217 22.84 -9.26 15.21
C ASP A 217 21.37 -9.08 14.76
N ASP A 218 20.40 -9.68 15.47
CA ASP A 218 18.97 -9.47 15.20
C ASP A 218 18.54 -8.02 15.48
N CYS A 219 19.06 -7.45 16.56
CA CYS A 219 18.82 -6.05 16.92
C CYS A 219 19.40 -5.07 15.88
N GLU A 220 20.59 -5.33 15.36
CA GLU A 220 21.21 -4.50 14.31
C GLU A 220 20.49 -4.63 12.96
N ASN A 221 20.07 -5.84 12.58
CA ASN A 221 19.27 -6.05 11.38
C ASN A 221 17.92 -5.31 11.46
N ARG A 222 17.24 -5.37 12.61
CA ARG A 222 15.96 -4.67 12.82
C ARG A 222 16.08 -3.14 12.76
N LYS A 223 17.21 -2.56 13.17
CA LYS A 223 17.47 -1.11 13.03
C LYS A 223 17.44 -0.63 11.58
N VAL A 224 17.79 -1.48 10.62
CA VAL A 224 17.79 -1.13 9.19
C VAL A 224 16.45 -1.46 8.53
N GLN A 225 15.80 -2.54 8.96
CA GLN A 225 14.52 -2.99 8.40
C GLN A 225 13.36 -2.05 8.76
N LEU A 226 13.30 -1.60 10.01
CA LEU A 226 12.22 -0.75 10.53
C LEU A 226 12.09 0.60 9.80
N PRO A 227 13.16 1.38 9.55
CA PRO A 227 13.08 2.60 8.75
C PRO A 227 12.60 2.35 7.31
N GLY A 228 13.02 1.24 6.69
CA GLY A 228 12.61 0.89 5.32
C GLY A 228 11.11 0.63 5.22
N LEU A 229 10.55 -0.12 6.19
CA LEU A 229 9.10 -0.34 6.30
C LEU A 229 8.36 0.97 6.63
N LEU A 230 8.93 1.80 7.51
CA LEU A 230 8.34 3.09 7.87
C LEU A 230 8.22 4.03 6.67
N ILE A 231 9.30 4.23 5.92
CA ILE A 231 9.27 5.08 4.71
C ILE A 231 8.29 4.49 3.68
N GLY A 232 8.25 3.16 3.57
CA GLY A 232 7.33 2.43 2.69
C GLY A 232 5.85 2.62 3.01
N VAL A 233 5.50 3.04 4.22
CA VAL A 233 4.11 3.25 4.67
C VAL A 233 3.78 4.74 4.79
N LEU A 234 4.64 5.52 5.44
CA LEU A 234 4.36 6.91 5.76
C LEU A 234 4.32 7.80 4.52
N LEU A 235 5.30 7.67 3.61
CA LEU A 235 5.39 8.53 2.44
C LEU A 235 4.24 8.29 1.45
N PRO A 236 3.89 7.05 1.07
CA PRO A 236 2.72 6.79 0.22
C PRO A 236 1.42 7.26 0.85
N SER A 237 1.23 7.05 2.15
CA SER A 237 0.01 7.46 2.85
C SER A 237 -0.15 8.96 2.91
N PHE A 238 0.95 9.69 3.16
CA PHE A 238 0.98 11.15 3.12
C PHE A 238 0.64 11.70 1.73
N LEU A 239 1.29 11.19 0.69
CA LEU A 239 1.05 11.64 -0.68
C LEU A 239 -0.37 11.32 -1.15
N LEU A 240 -0.89 10.12 -0.84
CA LEU A 240 -2.29 9.76 -1.14
C LEU A 240 -3.28 10.69 -0.44
N PHE A 241 -3.06 10.98 0.85
CA PHE A 241 -3.94 11.86 1.61
C PHE A 241 -3.93 13.28 1.06
N ILE A 242 -2.74 13.85 0.78
CA ILE A 242 -2.64 15.18 0.18
C ILE A 242 -3.29 15.22 -1.19
N TRP A 243 -3.04 14.21 -2.03
CA TRP A 243 -3.64 14.14 -3.36
C TRP A 243 -5.16 14.13 -3.29
N ASP A 244 -5.74 13.27 -2.46
CA ASP A 244 -7.19 13.18 -2.30
C ASP A 244 -7.77 14.44 -1.66
N TYR A 245 -7.08 15.05 -0.69
CA TYR A 245 -7.53 16.29 -0.08
C TYR A 245 -7.56 17.45 -1.09
N ILE A 246 -6.49 17.60 -1.89
CA ILE A 246 -6.42 18.63 -2.92
C ILE A 246 -7.50 18.37 -3.98
N SER A 247 -7.61 17.14 -4.48
CA SER A 247 -8.59 16.81 -5.50
C SER A 247 -10.03 16.99 -5.00
N HIS A 248 -10.31 16.64 -3.74
CA HIS A 248 -11.63 16.86 -3.13
C HIS A 248 -11.98 18.33 -2.95
N THR A 249 -10.99 19.16 -2.57
CA THR A 249 -11.22 20.59 -2.28
C THR A 249 -11.28 21.45 -3.53
N HIS A 250 -10.63 21.04 -4.63
CA HIS A 250 -10.50 21.86 -5.84
C HIS A 250 -11.29 21.35 -7.05
N ALA A 251 -11.74 20.08 -7.06
CA ALA A 251 -12.58 19.57 -8.15
C ALA A 251 -14.06 19.89 -7.90
N GLU A 252 -14.59 20.87 -8.63
CA GLU A 252 -16.02 21.22 -8.60
C GLU A 252 -16.82 20.33 -9.56
N LYS A 253 -16.19 19.86 -10.64
CA LYS A 253 -16.80 19.00 -11.66
C LYS A 253 -15.99 17.73 -11.88
N LEU A 254 -16.64 16.76 -12.52
CA LEU A 254 -16.02 15.48 -12.89
C LEU A 254 -14.86 15.65 -13.89
N ILE A 255 -14.93 16.67 -14.75
CA ILE A 255 -13.88 16.97 -15.73
C ILE A 255 -12.62 17.47 -15.00
N ASP A 256 -12.78 18.39 -14.05
CA ASP A 256 -11.68 18.88 -13.20
C ASP A 256 -11.02 17.72 -12.45
N CYS A 257 -11.82 16.75 -12.00
CA CYS A 257 -11.30 15.54 -11.36
C CYS A 257 -10.38 14.72 -12.28
N ASN A 258 -10.65 14.64 -13.58
CA ASN A 258 -9.77 13.92 -14.50
C ASN A 258 -8.40 14.60 -14.62
N GLU A 259 -8.32 15.93 -14.54
CA GLU A 259 -7.04 16.64 -14.60
C GLU A 259 -6.14 16.34 -13.39
N PHE A 260 -6.73 16.01 -12.24
CA PHE A 260 -5.98 15.59 -11.05
C PHE A 260 -5.48 14.15 -11.11
N TYR A 261 -5.97 13.31 -12.03
CA TYR A 261 -5.62 11.89 -12.08
C TYR A 261 -5.07 11.41 -13.43
N PHE A 262 -5.11 12.23 -14.47
CA PHE A 262 -4.59 11.91 -15.80
C PHE A 262 -3.67 13.01 -16.31
N SER A 263 -2.52 12.62 -16.86
CA SER A 263 -1.60 13.56 -17.46
C SER A 263 -2.12 14.14 -18.77
N SER A 264 -2.14 15.47 -18.84
CA SER A 264 -2.51 16.24 -20.04
C SER A 264 -1.29 16.70 -20.84
N ASN A 265 -0.11 16.71 -20.23
CA ASN A 265 1.13 17.18 -20.83
C ASN A 265 2.35 16.40 -20.30
N PHE A 266 3.51 16.62 -20.91
CA PHE A 266 4.74 15.91 -20.55
C PHE A 266 5.18 16.11 -19.09
N PHE A 267 4.98 17.30 -18.53
CA PHE A 267 5.37 17.58 -17.13
C PHE A 267 4.46 16.85 -16.14
N THR A 268 3.15 16.91 -16.35
CA THR A 268 2.15 16.17 -15.55
C THR A 268 2.34 14.66 -15.68
N LEU A 269 2.74 14.16 -16.86
CA LEU A 269 3.11 12.75 -17.06
C LEU A 269 4.23 12.34 -16.10
N ILE A 270 5.35 13.06 -16.06
CA ILE A 270 6.47 12.72 -15.18
C ILE A 270 6.04 12.73 -13.70
N ILE A 271 5.33 13.78 -13.29
CA ILE A 271 4.89 13.95 -11.90
C ILE A 271 3.93 12.80 -11.52
N PHE A 272 2.93 12.51 -12.36
CA PHE A 272 1.92 11.50 -12.06
C PHE A 272 2.49 10.09 -12.09
N VAL A 273 3.38 9.76 -13.02
CA VAL A 273 4.11 8.48 -12.99
C VAL A 273 4.88 8.34 -11.68
N PHE A 274 5.64 9.36 -11.27
CA PHE A 274 6.46 9.29 -10.07
C PHE A 274 5.62 9.15 -8.80
N VAL A 275 4.58 9.98 -8.65
CA VAL A 275 3.75 9.95 -7.46
C VAL A 275 2.88 8.69 -7.42
N LYS A 276 2.26 8.27 -8.53
CA LYS A 276 1.53 6.99 -8.57
C LYS A 276 2.48 5.82 -8.26
N ALA A 277 3.71 5.86 -8.76
CA ALA A 277 4.68 4.81 -8.44
C ALA A 277 5.00 4.75 -6.94
N ILE A 278 5.16 5.91 -6.28
CA ILE A 278 5.33 5.96 -4.82
C ILE A 278 4.09 5.43 -4.12
N CYS A 279 2.90 5.94 -4.47
CA CYS A 279 1.65 5.60 -3.82
C CYS A 279 1.30 4.10 -3.91
N TYR A 280 1.54 3.47 -5.07
CA TYR A 280 1.14 2.09 -5.31
C TYR A 280 2.23 1.04 -5.10
N PHE A 281 3.50 1.38 -5.34
CA PHE A 281 4.58 0.39 -5.36
C PHE A 281 5.61 0.54 -4.24
N LEU A 282 5.79 1.73 -3.65
CA LEU A 282 6.83 1.91 -2.63
C LEU A 282 6.63 1.00 -1.41
N GLY A 283 5.39 0.87 -0.92
CA GLY A 283 5.06 -0.05 0.19
C GLY A 283 5.42 -1.50 -0.11
N PRO A 284 4.88 -2.11 -1.18
CA PRO A 284 5.26 -3.46 -1.60
C PRO A 284 6.76 -3.63 -1.85
N TRP A 285 7.42 -2.66 -2.46
CA TRP A 285 8.87 -2.70 -2.68
C TRP A 285 9.65 -2.69 -1.38
N SER A 286 9.28 -1.86 -0.41
CA SER A 286 9.88 -1.87 0.93
C SER A 286 9.69 -3.22 1.62
N ILE A 287 8.50 -3.81 1.54
CA ILE A 287 8.20 -5.14 2.10
C ILE A 287 9.09 -6.22 1.44
N PHE A 288 9.16 -6.26 0.12
CA PHE A 288 10.02 -7.22 -0.58
C PHE A 288 11.51 -6.97 -0.33
N PHE A 289 11.93 -5.71 -0.21
CA PHE A 289 13.31 -5.39 0.11
C PHE A 289 13.70 -5.87 1.51
N VAL A 290 12.86 -5.59 2.50
CA VAL A 290 13.10 -5.91 3.91
C VAL A 290 13.02 -7.42 4.17
N PHE A 291 11.96 -8.08 3.72
CA PHE A 291 11.72 -9.49 4.04
C PHE A 291 12.43 -10.47 3.12
N TYR A 292 12.60 -10.12 1.84
CA TYR A 292 13.26 -11.01 0.87
C TYR A 292 14.69 -10.59 0.54
N TRP A 293 14.91 -9.37 0.06
CA TRP A 293 16.23 -8.99 -0.46
C TRP A 293 17.32 -9.00 0.61
N LYS A 294 17.03 -8.43 1.79
CA LYS A 294 17.96 -8.43 2.93
C LYS A 294 18.27 -9.83 3.44
N ASN A 295 17.30 -10.75 3.40
CA ASN A 295 17.46 -12.13 3.87
C ASN A 295 17.94 -13.10 2.77
N ARG A 296 18.12 -12.63 1.54
CA ARG A 296 18.40 -13.47 0.36
C ARG A 296 19.68 -14.30 0.50
N SER A 297 20.72 -13.77 1.14
CA SER A 297 21.97 -14.50 1.35
C SER A 297 21.75 -15.76 2.18
N TYR A 298 20.98 -15.64 3.26
CA TYR A 298 20.62 -16.77 4.13
C TYR A 298 19.71 -17.77 3.40
N ILE A 299 18.69 -17.28 2.68
CA ILE A 299 17.75 -18.12 1.93
C ILE A 299 18.47 -18.95 0.86
N ASN A 300 19.39 -18.34 0.10
CA ASN A 300 20.12 -19.01 -0.97
C ASN A 300 21.13 -20.04 -0.43
N THR A 301 21.88 -19.70 0.63
CA THR A 301 22.89 -20.59 1.22
C THR A 301 22.29 -21.90 1.73
N VAL A 302 21.06 -21.85 2.25
CA VAL A 302 20.32 -23.03 2.71
C VAL A 302 19.76 -23.86 1.55
N GLN A 303 19.31 -23.22 0.47
CA GLN A 303 18.82 -23.94 -0.72
C GLN A 303 19.93 -24.74 -1.42
N ASP A 304 21.16 -24.22 -1.45
CA ASP A 304 22.28 -24.86 -2.12
C ASP A 304 22.93 -26.00 -1.29
N ASN A 305 22.62 -26.10 0.01
CA ASN A 305 23.13 -27.15 0.90
C ASN A 305 22.04 -27.68 1.85
N PRO A 306 21.05 -28.44 1.35
CA PRO A 306 19.95 -28.96 2.17
C PRO A 306 20.39 -29.98 3.24
N ASN A 307 21.61 -30.51 3.14
CA ASN A 307 22.18 -31.51 4.06
C ASN A 307 23.17 -30.92 5.07
N LYS A 308 23.46 -29.62 5.01
CA LYS A 308 24.06 -28.96 6.17
C LYS A 308 22.90 -28.59 7.05
N GLU A 309 22.60 -29.45 8.02
CA GLU A 309 22.00 -28.99 9.27
C GLU A 309 22.89 -27.84 9.75
N PHE A 310 22.52 -26.62 9.39
CA PHE A 310 23.03 -25.42 10.01
C PHE A 310 22.43 -25.43 11.42
N PHE A 311 22.97 -26.32 12.25
CA PHE A 311 23.01 -26.16 13.68
C PHE A 311 23.65 -24.80 13.91
N PHE A 312 22.83 -23.75 13.98
CA PHE A 312 23.06 -22.73 14.98
C PHE A 312 22.92 -23.45 16.32
N ASP A 313 23.96 -24.17 16.71
CA ASP A 313 24.03 -24.79 18.01
C ASP A 313 24.15 -23.64 19.02
N ARG A 314 23.03 -23.20 19.59
CA ARG A 314 23.03 -22.31 20.77
C ARG A 314 23.90 -22.88 21.91
N ARG A 315 24.37 -24.13 21.86
CA ARG A 315 25.38 -24.65 22.81
C ARG A 315 26.79 -24.11 22.58
N SER A 316 27.17 -23.62 21.39
CA SER A 316 28.50 -23.01 21.24
C SER A 316 28.61 -21.68 21.99
N GLU A 317 27.50 -20.99 22.29
CA GLU A 317 27.48 -19.84 23.20
C GLU A 317 27.50 -20.24 24.69
N LEU A 318 27.09 -21.46 25.03
CA LEU A 318 27.13 -21.98 26.41
C LEU A 318 28.51 -22.48 26.82
N ILE A 319 29.38 -22.85 25.87
CA ILE A 319 30.75 -23.30 26.17
C ILE A 319 31.65 -22.10 26.50
N GLU A 320 31.43 -20.93 25.89
CA GLU A 320 32.23 -19.73 26.17
C GLU A 320 31.90 -19.08 27.52
N LYS A 321 30.70 -19.31 28.06
CA LYS A 321 30.29 -18.82 29.40
C LYS A 321 30.63 -19.76 30.56
N GLN A 322 31.18 -20.95 30.29
CA GLN A 322 31.68 -21.86 31.34
C GLN A 322 33.20 -21.81 31.52
N SER A 323 33.90 -20.96 30.76
CA SER A 323 35.37 -20.81 30.82
C SER A 323 35.82 -19.46 31.40
N PHE A 324 35.13 -18.95 32.41
CA PHE A 324 35.63 -17.88 33.29
C PHE A 324 35.27 -18.15 34.75
#